data_AF-A0A1Y2FZ33-F1
#
_entry.id   AF-A0A1Y2FZ33-F1
#
_cell.length_a   1.000
_cell.length_b   1.000
_cell.length_c   1.000
_cell.angle_alpha   90.00
_cell.angle_beta   90.00
_cell.angle_gamma   90.00
#
_symmetry.space_group_name_H-M   'P 1'
#
loop_
_entity.id
_entity.type
_entity.pdbx_description
1 polymer ?
#
loop_
_entity_poly.entity_id
_entity_poly.type
_entity_poly.pdbx_seq_one_letter_code
_entity_poly.pdbx_strand_id
1 'polypeptide(L)'
;MQFSTLLTSALAISFAAAAPASADGSNSYTIKVINHCAFDVWPALGNDVNSPVDIAYADSGFQLWPGADKTITIPNLVNAARLFGRTGCDANGRNCAVGDCGSDKCLKNTGVPGVTLAEFSWSAMRLIFYNISLISGYNLPMQIKTVGGDACKTYTCTSKDCSDDMAYQPWSSKNPCIGCDLAQNYEVIFCPKA
;
A
#
# COMPACT_ATOMS: atom_id res chain seq x y z
N MET A 1 -60.26 14.48 -53.87
CA MET A 1 -59.17 13.51 -53.61
C MET A 1 -58.05 14.26 -52.94
N GLN A 2 -57.89 14.14 -51.62
CA GLN A 2 -56.70 14.59 -50.90
C GLN A 2 -56.52 13.62 -49.73
N PHE A 3 -55.49 12.77 -49.82
CA PHE A 3 -55.06 11.89 -48.73
C PHE A 3 -53.94 12.61 -47.98
N SER A 4 -54.14 12.82 -46.68
CA SER A 4 -53.15 13.37 -45.76
C SER A 4 -52.20 12.25 -45.31
N THR A 5 -50.91 12.38 -45.62
CA THR A 5 -49.85 11.49 -45.11
C THR A 5 -49.21 12.11 -43.87
N LEU A 6 -49.39 11.47 -42.72
CA LEU A 6 -48.67 11.76 -41.49
C LEU A 6 -47.27 11.12 -41.56
N LEU A 7 -46.20 11.91 -41.49
CA LEU A 7 -44.84 11.44 -41.24
C LEU A 7 -44.69 11.18 -39.74
N THR A 8 -44.47 9.92 -39.34
CA THR A 8 -44.01 9.57 -38.00
C THR A 8 -42.48 9.53 -37.98
N SER A 9 -41.86 10.47 -37.27
CA SER A 9 -40.41 10.47 -37.01
C SER A 9 -40.09 9.45 -35.91
N ALA A 10 -39.34 8.40 -36.23
CA ALA A 10 -38.80 7.48 -35.24
C ALA A 10 -37.54 8.08 -34.59
N LEU A 11 -37.59 8.36 -33.28
CA LEU A 11 -36.38 8.65 -32.49
C LEU A 11 -35.61 7.33 -32.28
N ALA A 12 -34.40 7.24 -32.82
CA ALA A 12 -33.46 6.18 -32.49
C ALA A 12 -32.82 6.48 -31.12
N ILE A 13 -33.17 5.71 -30.09
CA ILE A 13 -32.50 5.75 -28.79
C ILE A 13 -31.22 4.93 -28.94
N SER A 14 -30.09 5.60 -29.19
CA SER A 14 -28.77 4.95 -29.15
C SER A 14 -28.40 4.69 -27.70
N PHE A 15 -28.54 3.42 -27.26
CA PHE A 15 -27.90 2.96 -26.04
C PHE A 15 -26.40 2.89 -26.28
N ALA A 16 -25.65 3.85 -25.74
CA ALA A 16 -24.22 3.70 -25.60
C ALA A 16 -23.98 2.52 -24.65
N ALA A 17 -23.53 1.40 -25.19
CA ALA A 17 -23.07 0.27 -24.39
C ALA A 17 -21.88 0.76 -23.56
N ALA A 18 -22.06 0.91 -22.25
CA ALA A 18 -20.95 1.08 -21.33
C ALA A 18 -20.03 -0.13 -21.52
N ALA A 19 -18.78 0.11 -21.92
CA ALA A 19 -17.78 -0.95 -21.96
C ALA A 19 -17.70 -1.57 -20.55
N PRO A 20 -17.74 -2.91 -20.43
CA PRO A 20 -17.55 -3.55 -19.13
C PRO A 20 -16.19 -3.09 -18.60
N ALA A 21 -16.17 -2.57 -17.36
CA ALA A 21 -14.94 -2.31 -16.64
C ALA A 21 -14.12 -3.61 -16.68
N SER A 22 -12.92 -3.52 -17.25
CA SER A 22 -12.00 -4.64 -17.35
C SER A 22 -11.80 -5.22 -15.96
N ALA A 23 -12.35 -6.40 -15.70
CA ALA A 23 -12.02 -7.18 -14.52
C ALA A 23 -10.58 -7.67 -14.71
N ASP A 24 -9.62 -6.82 -14.36
CA ASP A 24 -8.22 -7.16 -14.51
C ASP A 24 -7.97 -8.39 -13.63
N GLY A 25 -7.64 -9.52 -14.23
CA GLY A 25 -7.40 -10.78 -13.53
C GLY A 25 -6.04 -10.80 -12.84
N SER A 26 -5.55 -9.65 -12.37
CA SER A 26 -4.23 -9.58 -11.74
C SER A 26 -4.26 -10.39 -10.44
N ASN A 27 -3.32 -11.32 -10.34
CA ASN A 27 -3.11 -12.15 -9.14
C ASN A 27 -2.20 -11.44 -8.13
N SER A 28 -1.99 -10.14 -8.27
CA SER A 28 -1.09 -9.33 -7.44
C SER A 28 -1.36 -7.83 -7.60
N TYR A 29 -0.86 -7.04 -6.67
CA TYR A 29 -0.72 -5.59 -6.76
C TYR A 29 0.74 -5.18 -6.55
N THR A 30 1.11 -3.95 -6.89
CA THR A 30 2.48 -3.46 -6.67
C THR A 30 2.55 -2.34 -5.63
N ILE A 31 3.68 -2.29 -4.95
CA ILE A 31 4.04 -1.19 -4.06
C ILE A 31 5.37 -0.61 -4.54
N LYS A 32 5.39 0.66 -4.90
CA LYS A 32 6.61 1.43 -5.13
C LYS A 32 7.07 2.04 -3.81
N VAL A 33 8.21 1.57 -3.30
CA VAL A 33 8.79 2.00 -2.04
C VAL A 33 9.84 3.08 -2.33
N ILE A 34 9.67 4.26 -1.74
CA ILE A 34 10.46 5.45 -2.07
C ILE A 34 11.14 5.98 -0.81
N ASN A 35 12.45 6.23 -0.89
CA ASN A 35 13.19 6.90 0.16
C ASN A 35 13.37 8.38 -0.16
N HIS A 36 12.62 9.27 0.49
CA HIS A 36 12.87 10.72 0.44
C HIS A 36 13.66 11.24 1.66
N CYS A 37 14.12 10.36 2.54
CA CYS A 37 14.96 10.74 3.66
C CYS A 37 16.34 11.18 3.16
N ALA A 38 17.04 11.99 3.95
CA ALA A 38 18.40 12.45 3.66
C ALA A 38 19.48 11.38 3.98
N PHE A 39 19.06 10.17 4.36
CA PHE A 39 19.92 9.07 4.77
C PHE A 39 19.39 7.74 4.21
N ASP A 40 20.24 6.72 4.25
CA ASP A 40 19.91 5.38 3.82
C ASP A 40 18.81 4.77 4.69
N VAL A 41 17.81 4.21 4.03
CA VAL A 41 16.78 3.39 4.67
C VAL A 41 16.94 1.98 4.15
N TRP A 42 16.76 1.00 5.02
CA TRP A 42 16.65 -0.40 4.63
C TRP A 42 15.21 -0.87 4.79
N PRO A 43 14.35 -0.70 3.76
CA PRO A 43 13.01 -1.24 3.83
C PRO A 43 13.03 -2.73 4.18
N ALA A 44 12.10 -3.09 5.05
CA ALA A 44 11.81 -4.44 5.47
C ALA A 44 10.34 -4.74 5.19
N LEU A 45 10.08 -5.96 4.76
CA LEU A 45 8.75 -6.39 4.39
C LEU A 45 8.53 -7.83 4.80
N GLY A 46 7.35 -8.13 5.30
CA GLY A 46 6.94 -9.49 5.60
C GLY A 46 5.45 -9.60 5.75
N ASN A 47 4.96 -10.81 6.00
CA ASN A 47 3.54 -11.12 6.11
C ASN A 47 3.28 -12.05 7.28
N ASP A 48 1.99 -12.23 7.63
CA ASP A 48 1.59 -13.13 8.71
C ASP A 48 2.13 -14.55 8.47
N VAL A 49 2.47 -15.25 9.57
CA VAL A 49 2.94 -16.64 9.51
C VAL A 49 1.88 -17.58 8.93
N ASN A 50 0.60 -17.24 9.07
CA ASN A 50 -0.54 -17.99 8.54
C ASN A 50 -1.07 -17.41 7.22
N SER A 51 -0.34 -16.49 6.59
CA SER A 51 -0.69 -16.01 5.25
C SER A 51 -0.70 -17.19 4.27
N PRO A 52 -1.76 -17.37 3.46
CA PRO A 52 -1.85 -18.45 2.48
C PRO A 52 -0.71 -18.50 1.48
N VAL A 53 -0.17 -17.32 1.13
CA VAL A 53 1.01 -17.15 0.28
C VAL A 53 1.95 -16.14 0.91
N ASP A 54 3.22 -16.25 0.54
CA ASP A 54 4.28 -15.37 1.03
C ASP A 54 4.71 -14.34 0.00
N ILE A 55 5.15 -13.20 0.52
CA ILE A 55 5.89 -12.22 -0.25
C ILE A 55 7.22 -12.86 -0.67
N ALA A 56 7.73 -12.49 -1.86
CA ALA A 56 9.01 -12.98 -2.33
C ALA A 56 10.12 -12.67 -1.32
N TYR A 57 10.90 -13.69 -0.94
CA TYR A 57 11.99 -13.53 0.03
C TYR A 57 12.99 -12.45 -0.38
N ALA A 58 13.29 -12.31 -1.69
CA ALA A 58 14.17 -11.28 -2.22
C ALA A 58 13.68 -9.84 -1.92
N ASP A 59 12.36 -9.65 -1.81
CA ASP A 59 11.72 -8.37 -1.56
C ASP A 59 11.46 -8.10 -0.07
N SER A 60 11.70 -9.08 0.80
CA SER A 60 11.49 -8.96 2.25
C SER A 60 12.52 -8.10 2.99
N GLY A 61 13.51 -7.57 2.27
CA GLY A 61 14.45 -6.57 2.78
C GLY A 61 15.40 -6.08 1.70
N PHE A 62 15.69 -4.78 1.63
CA PHE A 62 16.61 -4.19 0.66
C PHE A 62 17.09 -2.82 1.14
N GLN A 63 18.09 -2.24 0.47
CA GLN A 63 18.58 -0.88 0.75
C GLN A 63 17.99 0.10 -0.26
N LEU A 64 17.65 1.30 0.21
CA LEU A 64 17.36 2.46 -0.62
C LEU A 64 18.22 3.64 -0.17
N TRP A 65 19.09 4.11 -1.06
CA TRP A 65 19.80 5.37 -0.92
C TRP A 65 18.82 6.56 -0.92
N PRO A 66 19.23 7.75 -0.44
CA PRO A 66 18.43 8.97 -0.57
C PRO A 66 17.96 9.19 -2.02
N GLY A 67 16.65 9.37 -2.20
CA GLY A 67 16.01 9.56 -3.50
C GLY A 67 15.80 8.28 -4.33
N ALA A 68 16.30 7.12 -3.88
CA ALA A 68 16.09 5.86 -4.57
C ALA A 68 14.69 5.28 -4.30
N ASP A 69 14.26 4.42 -5.22
CA ASP A 69 13.02 3.67 -5.09
C ASP A 69 13.18 2.23 -5.57
N LYS A 70 12.25 1.38 -5.16
CA LYS A 70 12.11 0.00 -5.66
C LYS A 70 10.63 -0.36 -5.72
N THR A 71 10.21 -0.93 -6.84
CA THR A 71 8.87 -1.52 -6.96
C THR A 71 8.93 -3.00 -6.59
N ILE A 72 7.97 -3.42 -5.77
CA ILE A 72 7.79 -4.80 -5.34
C ILE A 72 6.38 -5.28 -5.71
N THR A 73 6.25 -6.57 -5.95
CA THR A 73 4.98 -7.20 -6.30
C THR A 73 4.48 -8.01 -5.11
N ILE A 74 3.26 -7.73 -4.66
CA ILE A 74 2.61 -8.45 -3.58
C ILE A 74 1.56 -9.39 -4.19
N PRO A 75 1.71 -10.71 -4.05
CA PRO A 75 0.68 -11.65 -4.48
C PRO A 75 -0.66 -11.38 -3.79
N ASN A 76 -1.75 -11.63 -4.49
CA ASN A 76 -3.06 -11.78 -3.86
C ASN A 76 -3.00 -12.91 -2.83
N LEU A 77 -3.92 -12.90 -1.87
CA LEU A 77 -3.95 -13.82 -0.72
C LEU A 77 -2.85 -13.56 0.32
N VAL A 78 -1.98 -12.56 0.15
CA VAL A 78 -1.11 -12.11 1.24
C VAL A 78 -1.96 -11.40 2.30
N ASN A 79 -1.86 -11.88 3.54
CA ASN A 79 -2.52 -11.30 4.71
C ASN A 79 -1.51 -10.62 5.63
N ALA A 80 -1.90 -9.47 6.17
CA ALA A 80 -1.11 -8.64 7.08
C ALA A 80 0.34 -8.42 6.60
N ALA A 81 0.49 -8.01 5.33
CA ALA A 81 1.76 -7.52 4.84
C ALA A 81 2.13 -6.26 5.63
N ARG A 82 3.35 -6.22 6.15
CA ARG A 82 3.89 -5.11 6.95
C ARG A 82 5.19 -4.63 6.35
N LEU A 83 5.21 -3.37 5.94
CA LEU A 83 6.36 -2.67 5.40
C LEU A 83 6.82 -1.60 6.39
N PHE A 84 8.11 -1.59 6.72
CA PHE A 84 8.70 -0.54 7.55
C PHE A 84 10.13 -0.22 7.11
N GLY A 85 10.65 0.93 7.51
CA GLY A 85 12.03 1.33 7.22
C GLY A 85 12.93 1.04 8.41
N ARG A 86 14.06 0.37 8.16
CA ARG A 86 15.13 0.18 9.15
C ARG A 86 16.22 1.22 8.93
N THR A 87 16.91 1.62 10.01
CA THR A 87 17.91 2.69 9.96
C THR A 87 19.14 2.34 10.78
N GLY A 88 20.30 2.86 10.37
CA GLY A 88 21.58 2.62 11.05
C GLY A 88 22.01 1.15 11.03
N CYS A 89 21.75 0.44 9.92
CA CYS A 89 22.24 -0.92 9.70
C CYS A 89 23.68 -0.92 9.20
N ASP A 90 24.31 -2.09 9.25
CA ASP A 90 25.57 -2.34 8.56
C ASP A 90 25.37 -2.43 7.03
N ALA A 91 26.49 -2.54 6.30
CA ALA A 91 26.49 -2.61 4.83
C ALA A 91 25.71 -3.81 4.26
N ASN A 92 25.44 -4.84 5.07
CA ASN A 92 24.69 -6.02 4.67
C ASN A 92 23.19 -5.90 5.04
N GLY A 93 22.76 -4.76 5.60
CA GLY A 93 21.38 -4.54 6.03
C GLY A 93 21.02 -5.30 7.31
N ARG A 94 22.01 -5.58 8.17
CA ARG A 94 21.84 -6.22 9.50
C ARG A 94 22.27 -5.27 10.60
N ASN A 95 22.05 -5.67 11.86
CA ASN A 95 22.50 -4.93 13.05
C ASN A 95 21.99 -3.49 13.05
N CYS A 96 20.73 -3.29 12.67
CA CYS A 96 20.12 -1.97 12.57
C CYS A 96 19.91 -1.34 13.94
N ALA A 97 20.18 -0.04 14.06
CA ALA A 97 19.89 0.71 15.28
C ALA A 97 18.37 0.75 15.58
N VAL A 98 17.54 0.83 14.55
CA VAL A 98 16.07 0.78 14.66
C VAL A 98 15.50 -0.16 13.60
N GLY A 99 14.53 -1.00 14.01
CA GLY A 99 13.86 -1.93 13.11
C GLY A 99 14.67 -3.19 12.79
N ASP A 100 15.70 -3.54 13.55
CA ASP A 100 16.43 -4.79 13.32
C ASP A 100 15.51 -6.00 13.53
N CYS A 101 15.45 -6.86 12.52
CA CYS A 101 14.64 -8.09 12.56
C CYS A 101 15.52 -9.35 12.72
N GLY A 102 16.79 -9.19 13.12
CA GLY A 102 17.77 -10.26 13.27
C GLY A 102 18.36 -10.80 11.96
N SER A 103 17.97 -10.22 10.82
CA SER A 103 18.38 -10.66 9.48
C SER A 103 18.27 -9.50 8.48
N ASP A 104 18.87 -9.64 7.30
CA ASP A 104 18.74 -8.69 6.19
C ASP A 104 17.36 -8.76 5.50
N LYS A 105 16.61 -9.84 5.76
CA LYS A 105 15.30 -10.19 5.20
C LYS A 105 14.28 -10.46 6.31
N CYS A 106 13.20 -9.68 6.38
CA CYS A 106 12.27 -9.69 7.52
C CYS A 106 10.95 -10.44 7.27
N LEU A 107 10.93 -11.38 6.32
CA LEU A 107 9.70 -12.00 5.78
C LEU A 107 8.68 -12.45 6.84
N LYS A 108 9.14 -13.03 7.95
CA LYS A 108 8.28 -13.55 9.04
C LYS A 108 8.49 -12.84 10.38
N ASN A 109 9.29 -11.77 10.39
CA ASN A 109 9.61 -11.03 11.61
C ASN A 109 9.34 -9.53 11.40
N THR A 110 8.05 -9.17 11.43
CA THR A 110 7.56 -7.81 11.18
C THR A 110 6.94 -7.15 12.42
N GLY A 111 7.00 -7.82 13.58
CA GLY A 111 6.53 -7.30 14.86
C GLY A 111 7.60 -6.53 15.64
N VAL A 112 8.59 -5.95 14.94
CA VAL A 112 9.70 -5.24 15.58
C VAL A 112 9.17 -3.96 16.24
N PRO A 113 9.53 -3.64 17.50
CA PRO A 113 9.11 -2.40 18.15
C PRO A 113 9.90 -1.19 17.64
N GLY A 114 9.36 -0.01 17.90
CA GLY A 114 9.91 1.30 17.53
C GLY A 114 9.75 1.68 16.06
N VAL A 115 8.90 1.02 15.26
CA VAL A 115 8.80 1.30 13.81
C VAL A 115 7.41 1.75 13.38
N THR A 116 7.37 2.70 12.44
CA THR A 116 6.17 3.07 11.70
C THR A 116 5.87 1.99 10.67
N LEU A 117 4.65 1.42 10.69
CA LEU A 117 4.24 0.36 9.76
C LEU A 117 3.33 0.91 8.66
N ALA A 118 3.56 0.49 7.42
CA ALA A 118 2.52 0.43 6.39
C ALA A 118 1.97 -1.00 6.36
N GLU A 119 0.68 -1.14 6.59
CA GLU A 119 0.00 -2.44 6.64
C GLU A 119 -0.89 -2.60 5.40
N PHE A 120 -0.86 -3.79 4.79
CA PHE A 120 -1.69 -4.15 3.66
C PHE A 120 -2.30 -5.55 3.84
N SER A 121 -3.51 -5.78 3.37
CA SER A 121 -4.16 -7.10 3.38
C SER A 121 -5.08 -7.27 2.19
N TRP A 122 -4.97 -8.41 1.52
CA TRP A 122 -5.88 -8.76 0.43
C TRP A 122 -7.24 -9.23 0.96
N SER A 123 -8.31 -8.93 0.22
CA SER A 123 -9.66 -9.42 0.48
C SER A 123 -10.28 -10.06 -0.75
N ALA A 124 -11.06 -11.12 -0.52
CA ALA A 124 -11.83 -11.82 -1.55
C ALA A 124 -12.88 -10.93 -2.25
N MET A 125 -13.20 -9.77 -1.67
CA MET A 125 -14.03 -8.74 -2.30
C MET A 125 -13.28 -7.93 -3.38
N ARG A 126 -12.08 -8.37 -3.79
CA ARG A 126 -11.17 -7.64 -4.69
C ARG A 126 -10.79 -6.26 -4.14
N LEU A 127 -10.55 -6.21 -2.84
CA LEU A 127 -10.06 -5.01 -2.15
C LEU A 127 -8.70 -5.27 -1.54
N ILE A 128 -7.86 -4.24 -1.52
CA ILE A 128 -6.68 -4.16 -0.66
C ILE A 128 -7.01 -3.22 0.50
N PHE A 129 -6.99 -3.77 1.71
CA PHE A 129 -7.08 -3.01 2.94
C PHE A 129 -5.71 -2.48 3.31
N TYR A 130 -5.61 -1.19 3.64
CA TYR A 130 -4.34 -0.59 4.01
C TYR A 130 -4.48 0.57 5.00
N ASN A 131 -3.41 0.80 5.75
CA ASN A 131 -3.28 1.92 6.69
C ASN A 131 -1.81 2.13 7.07
N ILE A 132 -1.52 3.30 7.65
CA ILE A 132 -0.34 3.48 8.50
C ILE A 132 -0.71 2.99 9.91
N SER A 133 0.23 2.39 10.63
CA SER A 133 0.04 1.90 11.99
C SER A 133 1.21 2.27 12.87
N LEU A 134 0.89 2.82 14.05
CA LEU A 134 1.82 3.14 15.11
C LEU A 134 1.73 2.14 16.27
N ILE A 135 1.12 0.96 16.05
CA ILE A 135 1.04 -0.10 17.07
C ILE A 135 2.42 -0.55 17.54
N SER A 136 3.40 -0.51 16.63
CA SER A 136 4.80 -0.78 16.92
C SER A 136 5.60 0.47 17.29
N GLY A 137 4.99 1.65 17.42
CA GLY A 137 5.70 2.91 17.66
C GLY A 137 5.97 3.71 16.39
N TYR A 138 7.01 4.55 16.42
CA TYR A 138 7.33 5.49 15.36
C TYR A 138 8.85 5.64 15.19
N ASN A 139 9.34 5.61 13.95
CA ASN A 139 10.72 5.95 13.62
C ASN A 139 10.85 6.90 12.43
N LEU A 140 10.10 6.65 11.35
CA LEU A 140 10.16 7.40 10.12
C LEU A 140 8.81 8.00 9.77
N PRO A 141 8.79 9.25 9.25
CA PRO A 141 7.63 9.78 8.56
C PRO A 141 7.25 8.87 7.39
N MET A 142 5.96 8.68 7.16
CA MET A 142 5.46 7.77 6.12
C MET A 142 4.24 8.36 5.42
N GLN A 143 4.13 8.11 4.12
CA GLN A 143 2.91 8.34 3.35
C GLN A 143 2.58 7.08 2.54
N ILE A 144 1.28 6.76 2.46
CA ILE A 144 0.73 5.75 1.56
C ILE A 144 -0.28 6.44 0.64
N LYS A 145 -0.13 6.29 -0.67
CA LYS A 145 -1.09 6.79 -1.66
C LYS A 145 -1.26 5.79 -2.81
N THR A 146 -2.38 5.85 -3.50
CA THR A 146 -2.62 5.06 -4.72
C THR A 146 -2.06 5.75 -5.95
N VAL A 147 -1.70 4.95 -6.95
CA VAL A 147 -1.19 5.39 -8.26
C VAL A 147 -1.99 4.68 -9.35
N GLY A 148 -2.61 5.47 -10.23
CA GLY A 148 -3.58 4.98 -11.20
C GLY A 148 -5.00 4.93 -10.63
N GLY A 149 -5.96 4.53 -11.48
CA GLY A 149 -7.37 4.28 -11.13
C GLY A 149 -8.10 5.39 -10.36
N ASP A 150 -9.18 5.03 -9.66
CA ASP A 150 -9.91 5.91 -8.75
C ASP A 150 -9.08 6.25 -7.51
N ALA A 151 -9.08 7.52 -7.09
CA ALA A 151 -8.30 7.95 -5.94
C ALA A 151 -8.87 7.39 -4.63
N CYS A 152 -8.11 6.51 -3.96
CA CYS A 152 -8.38 6.08 -2.60
C CYS A 152 -7.71 7.02 -1.58
N LYS A 153 -8.02 6.84 -0.30
CA LYS A 153 -7.50 7.71 0.77
C LYS A 153 -5.98 7.69 0.81
N THR A 154 -5.38 8.87 0.83
CA THR A 154 -3.95 9.02 1.13
C THR A 154 -3.76 9.11 2.64
N TYR A 155 -2.85 8.31 3.20
CA TYR A 155 -2.42 8.41 4.59
C TYR A 155 -1.09 9.12 4.65
N THR A 156 -0.95 10.12 5.52
CA THR A 156 0.33 10.81 5.76
C THR A 156 0.55 10.97 7.25
N CYS A 157 1.70 10.51 7.72
CA CYS A 157 2.06 10.50 9.13
C CYS A 157 3.50 10.95 9.29
N THR A 158 3.71 12.21 9.69
CA THR A 158 5.04 12.85 9.72
C THR A 158 5.62 13.04 11.11
N SER A 159 4.91 12.61 12.15
CA SER A 159 5.38 12.61 13.53
C SER A 159 4.71 11.50 14.35
N LYS A 160 5.26 11.24 15.54
CA LYS A 160 4.67 10.30 16.52
C LYS A 160 3.27 10.71 17.00
N ASP A 161 2.94 12.00 16.93
CA ASP A 161 1.66 12.58 17.38
C ASP A 161 0.67 12.70 16.21
N CYS A 162 0.75 11.74 15.30
CA CYS A 162 -0.10 11.63 14.13
C CYS A 162 -1.58 11.64 14.49
N SER A 163 -2.44 12.16 13.61
CA SER A 163 -3.89 12.04 13.80
C SER A 163 -4.32 10.56 13.69
N ASP A 164 -5.28 10.15 14.51
CA ASP A 164 -5.88 8.81 14.44
C ASP A 164 -6.75 8.59 13.19
N ASP A 165 -7.05 9.67 12.44
CA ASP A 165 -7.62 9.57 11.09
C ASP A 165 -6.56 9.18 10.04
N MET A 166 -5.28 9.35 10.35
CA MET A 166 -4.15 9.12 9.45
C MET A 166 -3.33 7.87 9.77
N ALA A 167 -3.31 7.42 11.03
CA ALA A 167 -2.61 6.21 11.43
C ALA A 167 -3.32 5.50 12.57
N TYR A 168 -3.34 4.17 12.54
CA TYR A 168 -3.87 3.36 13.62
C TYR A 168 -3.01 3.52 14.88
N GLN A 169 -3.66 3.65 16.04
CA GLN A 169 -2.99 3.88 17.32
C GLN A 169 -3.53 2.90 18.38
N PRO A 170 -2.68 2.32 19.22
CA PRO A 170 -3.12 1.35 20.24
C PRO A 170 -4.14 1.90 21.23
N TRP A 171 -4.14 3.21 21.44
CA TRP A 171 -4.99 3.90 22.41
C TRP A 171 -6.22 4.59 21.77
N SER A 172 -6.35 4.57 20.44
CA SER A 172 -7.53 5.14 19.77
C SER A 172 -8.56 4.05 19.50
N SER A 173 -9.84 4.40 19.63
CA SER A 173 -10.95 3.57 19.19
C SER A 173 -11.19 3.66 17.67
N LYS A 174 -10.50 4.57 16.97
CA LYS A 174 -10.60 4.70 15.52
C LYS A 174 -9.71 3.68 14.82
N ASN A 175 -10.26 3.08 13.78
CA ASN A 175 -9.48 2.30 12.82
C ASN A 175 -9.49 3.04 11.47
N PRO A 176 -8.37 3.66 11.07
CA PRO A 176 -8.31 4.38 9.81
C PRO A 176 -8.25 3.45 8.60
N CYS A 177 -8.13 2.13 8.76
CA CYS A 177 -8.02 1.17 7.66
C CYS A 177 -9.23 1.21 6.72
N ILE A 178 -8.96 1.31 5.42
CA ILE A 178 -9.99 1.24 4.38
C ILE A 178 -9.62 0.21 3.32
N GLY A 179 -10.63 -0.34 2.67
CA GLY A 179 -10.47 -1.12 1.45
C GLY A 179 -10.45 -0.22 0.22
N CYS A 180 -9.61 -0.56 -0.74
CA CYS A 180 -9.50 0.10 -2.02
C CYS A 180 -9.43 -0.95 -3.12
N ASP A 181 -9.90 -0.64 -4.34
CA ASP A 181 -9.96 -1.61 -5.43
C ASP A 181 -8.58 -2.22 -5.72
N LEU A 182 -8.54 -3.53 -5.96
CA LEU A 182 -7.35 -4.29 -6.32
C LEU A 182 -6.68 -3.81 -7.63
N ALA A 183 -7.39 -3.07 -8.48
CA ALA A 183 -6.82 -2.46 -9.69
C ALA A 183 -5.77 -1.36 -9.41
N GLN A 184 -5.49 -1.06 -8.14
CA GLN A 184 -4.60 0.03 -7.74
C GLN A 184 -3.17 -0.44 -7.45
N ASN A 185 -2.21 0.38 -7.86
CA ASN A 185 -0.84 0.30 -7.37
C ASN A 185 -0.64 1.32 -6.24
N TYR A 186 0.33 1.08 -5.37
CA TYR A 186 0.58 1.92 -4.19
C TYR A 186 1.97 2.52 -4.22
N GLU A 187 2.11 3.71 -3.65
CA GLU A 187 3.39 4.28 -3.25
C GLU A 187 3.47 4.30 -1.73
N VAL A 188 4.56 3.78 -1.18
CA VAL A 188 4.94 3.94 0.23
C VAL A 188 6.20 4.81 0.27
N ILE A 189 6.06 6.00 0.84
CA ILE A 189 7.10 7.03 0.83
C ILE A 189 7.60 7.24 2.26
N PHE A 190 8.89 7.00 2.49
CA PHE A 190 9.57 7.43 3.71
C PHE A 190 9.98 8.89 3.60
N CYS A 191 9.81 9.67 4.66
CA CYS A 191 10.09 11.11 4.68
C CYS A 191 9.38 11.89 3.56
N PRO A 192 8.04 11.78 3.42
CA PRO A 192 7.30 12.49 2.38
C PRO A 192 7.57 14.00 2.46
N LYS A 193 7.72 14.63 1.29
CA LYS A 193 7.86 16.08 1.19
C LYS A 193 6.51 16.73 1.49
N ALA A 194 6.53 17.83 2.23
CA ALA A 194 5.35 18.67 2.48
C ALA A 194 4.89 19.37 1.19
#